data_AF-A0A7C4J8U4-F1
#
_entry.id   AF-A0A7C4J8U4-F1
#
_cell.length_a   1.000
_cell.length_b   1.000
_cell.length_c   1.000
_cell.angle_alpha   90.00
_cell.angle_beta   90.00
_cell.angle_gamma   90.00
#
_symmetry.space_group_name_H-M   'P 1'
#
loop_
_entity.id
_entity.type
_entity.pdbx_description
1 polymer ?
#
loop_
_entity_poly.entity_id
_entity_poly.type
_entity_poly.pdbx_seq_one_letter_code
_entity_poly.pdbx_strand_id
1 'polypeptide(L)'
;MKALITGGTGFLGANLAEGLLRAGWQVRILRRTTSSLDAVRDLNVEHALGDVTDVESLLAAMRGVDVVFNVAAISEYWRSRPAAIYRINVDGARNVFAAAEQAGVSKVVHTSSAAAVGIVKNRLATEADPFSLPPDRFAYGHSKWLAEQLVRERAARGQSITMVNPTGIIGPRDIHWISGSILREAARGRIPVYPQGGVNFVAVQDVVAGHIAAVEHGRPGERYILGGENLTNRQTIEMACEIVGVKKPRFMQPKWTIPIAAAALDLMAKIVGPRLPLSGEQMRLTKEFIWFDSSKAQRELNLPHTPVRVAMQQCYDWYKANGYL
;
A
#
# COMPACT_ATOMS: atom_id res chain seq x y z
N MET A 1 3.16 -25.07 -0.97
CA MET A 1 1.91 -24.28 -1.03
C MET A 1 1.81 -23.58 -2.36
N LYS A 2 0.59 -23.41 -2.88
CA LYS A 2 0.25 -22.63 -4.06
C LYS A 2 -0.50 -21.37 -3.66
N ALA A 3 0.05 -20.22 -4.02
CA ALA A 3 -0.52 -18.91 -3.72
C ALA A 3 -1.14 -18.27 -4.97
N LEU A 4 -2.29 -17.63 -4.80
CA LEU A 4 -2.81 -16.65 -5.75
C LEU A 4 -2.62 -15.23 -5.19
N ILE A 5 -2.03 -14.34 -5.97
CA ILE A 5 -1.90 -12.92 -5.63
C ILE A 5 -2.81 -12.11 -6.55
N THR A 6 -3.81 -11.43 -5.98
CA THR A 6 -4.57 -10.42 -6.74
C THR A 6 -3.74 -9.15 -6.83
N GLY A 7 -3.78 -8.43 -7.96
CA GLY A 7 -2.94 -7.25 -8.14
C GLY A 7 -1.45 -7.57 -8.24
N GLY A 8 -1.10 -8.78 -8.67
CA GLY A 8 0.30 -9.26 -8.73
C GLY A 8 1.22 -8.47 -9.66
N THR A 9 0.68 -7.67 -10.59
CA THR A 9 1.47 -6.77 -11.46
C THR A 9 1.77 -5.42 -10.83
N GLY A 10 1.23 -5.11 -9.64
CA GLY A 10 1.49 -3.86 -8.92
C GLY A 10 2.76 -3.93 -8.08
N PHE A 11 3.17 -2.79 -7.51
CA PHE A 11 4.38 -2.65 -6.68
C PHE A 11 4.49 -3.70 -5.56
N LEU A 12 3.50 -3.75 -4.66
CA LEU A 12 3.50 -4.72 -3.56
C LEU A 12 3.27 -6.15 -4.07
N GLY A 13 2.38 -6.35 -5.04
CA GLY A 13 2.09 -7.67 -5.60
C GLY A 13 3.32 -8.34 -6.23
N ALA A 14 4.15 -7.58 -6.94
CA ALA A 14 5.37 -8.05 -7.55
C ALA A 14 6.44 -8.41 -6.52
N ASN A 15 6.64 -7.56 -5.50
CA ASN A 15 7.56 -7.87 -4.39
C ASN A 15 7.09 -9.09 -3.59
N LEU A 16 5.78 -9.25 -3.38
CA LEU A 16 5.20 -10.41 -2.72
C LEU A 16 5.39 -11.69 -3.55
N ALA A 17 5.19 -11.61 -4.87
CA ALA A 17 5.46 -12.73 -5.77
C ALA A 17 6.92 -13.18 -5.68
N GLU A 18 7.87 -12.24 -5.74
CA GLU A 18 9.29 -12.52 -5.57
C GLU A 18 9.61 -13.17 -4.22
N GLY A 19 9.06 -12.62 -3.12
CA GLY A 19 9.26 -13.19 -1.79
C GLY A 19 8.70 -14.59 -1.62
N LEU A 20 7.50 -14.85 -2.15
CA LEU A 20 6.87 -16.17 -2.12
C LEU A 20 7.65 -17.21 -2.94
N LEU A 21 8.14 -16.83 -4.12
CA LEU A 21 9.01 -17.69 -4.94
C LEU A 21 10.29 -18.05 -4.18
N ARG A 22 10.94 -17.08 -3.53
CA ARG A 22 12.13 -17.33 -2.68
C ARG A 22 11.82 -18.24 -1.49
N ALA A 23 10.60 -18.19 -0.96
CA ALA A 23 10.12 -19.07 0.09
C ALA A 23 9.69 -20.47 -0.43
N GLY A 24 9.87 -20.78 -1.72
CA GLY A 24 9.56 -22.09 -2.30
C GLY A 24 8.09 -22.31 -2.66
N TRP A 25 7.29 -21.25 -2.76
CA TRP A 25 5.88 -21.35 -3.12
C TRP A 25 5.69 -21.42 -4.63
N GLN A 26 4.64 -22.11 -5.06
CA GLN A 26 4.13 -21.95 -6.43
C GLN A 26 3.27 -20.68 -6.47
N VAL A 27 3.62 -19.73 -7.33
CA VAL A 27 2.95 -18.42 -7.37
C VAL A 27 2.14 -18.28 -8.65
N ARG A 28 0.87 -17.94 -8.48
CA ARG A 28 -0.03 -17.49 -9.54
C ARG A 28 -0.41 -16.03 -9.28
N ILE A 29 -0.39 -15.20 -10.32
CA ILE A 29 -0.86 -13.82 -10.24
C ILE A 29 -2.13 -13.62 -11.06
N LEU A 30 -3.14 -12.97 -10.47
CA LEU A 30 -4.30 -12.49 -11.21
C LEU A 30 -3.94 -11.16 -11.88
N ARG A 31 -4.14 -11.09 -13.19
CA ARG A 31 -3.92 -9.86 -13.96
C ARG A 31 -4.97 -9.67 -15.04
N ARG A 32 -5.14 -8.43 -15.46
CA ARG A 32 -5.91 -8.09 -16.66
C ARG A 32 -5.05 -8.31 -17.89
N THR A 33 -5.68 -8.45 -19.05
CA THR A 33 -5.00 -8.48 -20.35
C THR A 33 -4.20 -7.19 -20.60
N THR A 34 -4.70 -6.06 -20.11
CA THR A 34 -4.11 -4.73 -20.24
C THR A 34 -3.07 -4.39 -19.16
N SER A 35 -2.85 -5.25 -18.18
CA SER A 35 -1.84 -4.99 -17.13
C SER A 35 -0.44 -4.94 -17.73
N SER A 36 0.37 -3.96 -17.32
CA SER A 36 1.83 -4.02 -17.57
C SER A 36 2.44 -5.19 -16.81
N LEU A 37 3.44 -5.82 -17.41
CA LEU A 37 4.20 -6.91 -16.82
C LEU A 37 5.58 -6.46 -16.32
N ASP A 38 5.92 -5.17 -16.40
CA ASP A 38 7.27 -4.67 -16.14
C ASP A 38 7.77 -5.01 -14.74
N ALA A 39 6.90 -4.91 -13.73
CA ALA A 39 7.26 -5.20 -12.34
C ALA A 39 7.50 -6.71 -12.07
N VAL A 40 7.05 -7.60 -12.94
CA VAL A 40 7.11 -9.07 -12.77
C VAL A 40 7.81 -9.78 -13.93
N ARG A 41 8.43 -9.02 -14.85
CA ARG A 41 8.97 -9.55 -16.12
C ARG A 41 10.03 -10.62 -15.92
N ASP A 42 10.78 -10.51 -14.83
CA ASP A 42 11.89 -11.39 -14.42
C ASP A 42 11.44 -12.50 -13.46
N LEU A 43 10.14 -12.61 -13.14
CA LEU A 43 9.61 -13.60 -12.21
C LEU A 43 8.95 -14.77 -12.95
N ASN A 44 9.30 -15.99 -12.55
CA ASN A 44 8.67 -17.21 -13.06
C ASN A 44 7.36 -17.50 -12.29
N VAL A 45 6.27 -16.85 -12.69
CA VAL A 45 4.94 -16.98 -12.08
C VAL A 45 3.90 -17.46 -13.08
N GLU A 46 2.89 -18.18 -12.59
CA GLU A 46 1.71 -18.53 -13.38
C GLU A 46 0.81 -17.29 -13.57
N HIS A 47 0.31 -17.04 -14.77
CA HIS A 47 -0.60 -15.93 -15.03
C HIS A 47 -2.05 -16.43 -15.16
N ALA A 48 -2.92 -15.93 -14.29
CA ALA A 48 -4.36 -16.05 -14.46
C ALA A 48 -4.92 -14.74 -15.00
N LEU A 49 -5.59 -14.82 -16.16
CA LEU A 49 -6.31 -13.67 -16.71
C LEU A 49 -7.63 -13.51 -15.97
N GLY A 50 -7.89 -12.30 -15.47
CA GLY A 50 -9.12 -11.99 -14.75
C GLY A 50 -9.13 -10.61 -14.13
N ASP A 51 -10.23 -10.32 -13.44
CA ASP A 51 -10.46 -9.07 -12.72
C ASP A 51 -11.17 -9.36 -11.40
N VAL A 52 -10.87 -8.60 -10.34
CA VAL A 52 -11.53 -8.80 -9.03
C VAL A 52 -13.03 -8.49 -9.06
N THR A 53 -13.51 -7.78 -10.09
CA THR A 53 -14.93 -7.51 -10.32
C THR A 53 -15.64 -8.59 -11.13
N ASP A 54 -14.90 -9.60 -11.62
CA ASP A 54 -15.41 -10.75 -12.36
C ASP A 54 -15.23 -12.04 -11.55
N VAL A 55 -16.34 -12.52 -10.96
CA VAL A 55 -16.38 -13.68 -10.06
C VAL A 55 -15.95 -14.97 -10.76
N GLU A 56 -16.35 -15.18 -12.01
CA GLU A 56 -16.01 -16.40 -12.76
C GLU A 56 -14.50 -16.47 -13.01
N SER A 57 -13.89 -15.34 -13.33
CA SER A 57 -12.43 -15.25 -13.48
C SER A 57 -11.69 -15.54 -12.17
N LEU A 58 -12.23 -15.11 -11.02
CA LEU A 58 -11.68 -15.38 -9.70
C LEU A 58 -11.76 -16.87 -9.36
N LEU A 59 -12.91 -17.50 -9.57
CA LEU A 59 -13.09 -18.94 -9.33
C LEU A 59 -12.12 -19.76 -10.19
N ALA A 60 -11.98 -19.42 -11.48
CA ALA A 60 -11.03 -20.07 -12.37
C ALA A 60 -9.58 -19.91 -11.89
N ALA A 61 -9.22 -18.71 -11.41
CA ALA A 61 -7.89 -18.40 -10.89
C ALA A 61 -7.58 -19.05 -9.53
N MET A 62 -8.60 -19.35 -8.72
CA MET A 62 -8.46 -19.95 -7.39
C MET A 62 -8.44 -21.49 -7.41
N ARG A 63 -8.66 -22.15 -8.57
CA ARG A 63 -8.58 -23.61 -8.65
C ARG A 63 -7.21 -24.14 -8.22
N GLY A 64 -7.21 -25.03 -7.23
CA GLY A 64 -6.02 -25.67 -6.66
C GLY A 64 -5.11 -24.71 -5.90
N VAL A 65 -5.61 -23.57 -5.43
CA VAL A 65 -4.86 -22.58 -4.64
C VAL A 65 -5.07 -22.85 -3.16
N ASP A 66 -3.98 -22.89 -2.40
CA ASP A 66 -4.02 -23.07 -0.95
C ASP A 66 -4.32 -21.76 -0.23
N VAL A 67 -3.70 -20.67 -0.69
CA VAL A 67 -3.73 -19.35 -0.03
C VAL A 67 -3.95 -18.23 -1.05
N VAL A 68 -4.81 -17.27 -0.70
CA VAL A 68 -5.02 -16.05 -1.50
C VAL A 68 -4.44 -14.84 -0.78
N PHE A 69 -3.58 -14.10 -1.45
CA PHE A 69 -3.13 -12.76 -1.04
C PHE A 69 -3.93 -11.73 -1.83
N ASN A 70 -4.89 -11.08 -1.17
CA ASN A 70 -5.70 -10.05 -1.81
C ASN A 70 -5.00 -8.68 -1.73
N VAL A 71 -4.11 -8.40 -2.68
CA VAL A 71 -3.33 -7.16 -2.78
C VAL A 71 -3.96 -6.15 -3.76
N ALA A 72 -4.92 -6.57 -4.56
CA ALA A 72 -5.59 -5.70 -5.54
C ALA A 72 -6.26 -4.50 -4.85
N ALA A 73 -5.82 -3.30 -5.22
CA ALA A 73 -6.41 -2.05 -4.84
C ALA A 73 -6.00 -0.94 -5.82
N ILE A 74 -6.78 0.13 -5.86
CA ILE A 74 -6.31 1.38 -6.48
C ILE A 74 -5.44 2.13 -5.46
N SER A 75 -4.12 1.94 -5.54
CA SER A 75 -3.15 2.63 -4.67
C SER A 75 -2.85 4.06 -5.13
N GLU A 76 -2.96 4.36 -6.43
CA GLU A 76 -2.91 5.72 -7.00
C GLU A 76 -4.27 6.43 -6.85
N TYR A 77 -4.81 6.44 -5.63
CA TYR A 77 -6.18 6.88 -5.38
C TYR A 77 -6.40 8.36 -5.72
N TRP A 78 -5.36 9.20 -5.57
CA TRP A 78 -5.42 10.63 -5.93
C TRP A 78 -5.58 10.86 -7.43
N ARG A 79 -5.28 9.84 -8.25
CA ARG A 79 -5.45 9.85 -9.71
C ARG A 79 -6.75 9.21 -10.19
N SER A 80 -7.59 8.76 -9.26
CA SER A 80 -8.71 7.87 -9.56
C SER A 80 -10.03 8.45 -9.09
N ARG A 81 -11.11 8.14 -9.83
CA ARG A 81 -12.46 8.54 -9.42
C ARG A 81 -12.91 7.72 -8.20
N PRO A 82 -13.59 8.33 -7.21
CA PRO A 82 -14.09 7.61 -6.03
C PRO A 82 -14.88 6.34 -6.36
N ALA A 83 -15.77 6.38 -7.36
CA ALA A 83 -16.56 5.23 -7.77
C ALA A 83 -15.69 4.02 -8.18
N ALA A 84 -14.57 4.26 -8.88
CA ALA A 84 -13.64 3.19 -9.25
C ALA A 84 -12.91 2.64 -8.02
N ILE A 85 -12.55 3.50 -7.05
CA ILE A 85 -11.93 3.10 -5.78
C ILE A 85 -12.85 2.16 -5.01
N TYR A 86 -14.13 2.51 -4.82
CA TYR A 86 -15.09 1.66 -4.12
C TYR A 86 -15.34 0.34 -4.85
N ARG A 87 -15.56 0.39 -6.17
CA ARG A 87 -15.79 -0.81 -6.99
C ARG A 87 -14.65 -1.81 -6.88
N ILE A 88 -13.39 -1.35 -6.95
CA ILE A 88 -12.25 -2.26 -6.88
C ILE A 88 -11.93 -2.66 -5.44
N ASN A 89 -11.85 -1.70 -4.52
CA ASN A 89 -11.38 -1.97 -3.16
C ASN A 89 -12.43 -2.68 -2.29
N VAL A 90 -13.72 -2.38 -2.49
CA VAL A 90 -14.82 -2.94 -1.67
C VAL A 90 -15.49 -4.10 -2.39
N ASP A 91 -16.05 -3.88 -3.59
CA ASP A 91 -16.77 -4.95 -4.30
C ASP A 91 -15.79 -6.02 -4.79
N GLY A 92 -14.62 -5.62 -5.27
CA GLY A 92 -13.55 -6.56 -5.60
C GLY A 92 -13.10 -7.41 -4.40
N ALA A 93 -12.94 -6.81 -3.21
CA ALA A 93 -12.64 -7.58 -2.00
C ALA A 93 -13.77 -8.54 -1.63
N ARG A 94 -15.03 -8.10 -1.70
CA ARG A 94 -16.21 -8.95 -1.47
C ARG A 94 -16.22 -10.18 -2.38
N ASN A 95 -15.94 -9.97 -3.66
CA ASN A 95 -15.90 -11.04 -4.66
C ASN A 95 -14.73 -12.00 -4.40
N VAL A 96 -13.55 -11.48 -4.08
CA VAL A 96 -12.37 -12.30 -3.74
C VAL A 96 -12.67 -13.19 -2.53
N PHE A 97 -13.31 -12.66 -1.49
CA PHE A 97 -13.64 -13.44 -0.30
C PHE A 97 -14.68 -14.52 -0.61
N ALA A 98 -15.73 -14.18 -1.37
CA ALA A 98 -16.74 -15.15 -1.78
C ALA A 98 -16.15 -16.27 -2.67
N ALA A 99 -15.34 -15.91 -3.65
CA ALA A 99 -14.69 -16.87 -4.55
C ALA A 99 -13.70 -17.77 -3.79
N ALA A 100 -12.95 -17.21 -2.83
CA ALA A 100 -12.01 -17.98 -2.01
C ALA A 100 -12.73 -19.03 -1.15
N GLU A 101 -13.86 -18.66 -0.53
CA GLU A 101 -14.71 -19.60 0.21
C GLU A 101 -15.25 -20.70 -0.69
N GLN A 102 -15.82 -20.34 -1.84
CA GLN A 102 -16.39 -21.30 -2.79
C GLN A 102 -15.33 -22.24 -3.40
N ALA A 103 -14.11 -21.75 -3.64
CA ALA A 103 -13.00 -22.54 -4.16
C ALA A 103 -12.30 -23.41 -3.09
N GLY A 104 -12.71 -23.32 -1.83
CA GLY A 104 -12.10 -24.07 -0.73
C GLY A 104 -10.70 -23.60 -0.35
N VAL A 105 -10.38 -22.32 -0.59
CA VAL A 105 -9.09 -21.72 -0.19
C VAL A 105 -8.99 -21.72 1.34
N SER A 106 -7.90 -22.28 1.85
CA SER A 106 -7.68 -22.48 3.29
C SER A 106 -7.51 -21.17 4.07
N LYS A 107 -6.88 -20.16 3.47
CA LYS A 107 -6.57 -18.88 4.10
C LYS A 107 -6.51 -17.73 3.12
N VAL A 108 -7.00 -16.57 3.55
CA VAL A 108 -6.89 -15.31 2.81
C VAL A 108 -6.11 -14.30 3.65
N VAL A 109 -5.08 -13.69 3.07
CA VAL A 109 -4.41 -12.52 3.62
C VAL A 109 -4.87 -11.31 2.83
N HIS A 110 -5.65 -10.43 3.46
CA HIS A 110 -6.16 -9.22 2.83
C HIS A 110 -5.24 -8.02 3.12
N THR A 111 -4.75 -7.39 2.06
CA THR A 111 -3.97 -6.16 2.17
C THR A 111 -4.89 -4.96 2.30
N SER A 112 -5.12 -4.54 3.54
CA SER A 112 -5.74 -3.25 3.85
C SER A 112 -4.68 -2.13 3.74
N SER A 113 -4.74 -1.13 4.61
CA SER A 113 -3.76 -0.05 4.71
C SER A 113 -3.86 0.59 6.08
N ALA A 114 -2.77 1.17 6.58
CA ALA A 114 -2.85 2.03 7.77
C ALA A 114 -3.80 3.23 7.56
N ALA A 115 -4.14 3.57 6.31
CA ALA A 115 -5.18 4.54 5.96
C ALA A 115 -6.61 4.17 6.42
N ALA A 116 -6.88 2.90 6.78
CA ALA A 116 -8.13 2.45 7.39
C ALA A 116 -8.13 2.55 8.93
N VAL A 117 -7.06 3.09 9.52
CA VAL A 117 -6.94 3.39 10.94
C VAL A 117 -7.19 4.88 11.17
N GLY A 118 -7.74 5.22 12.33
CA GLY A 118 -7.99 6.61 12.71
C GLY A 118 -6.71 7.44 12.85
N ILE A 119 -6.81 8.74 12.56
CA ILE A 119 -5.74 9.69 12.90
C ILE A 119 -5.95 10.13 14.35
N VAL A 120 -4.98 9.83 15.20
CA VAL A 120 -4.98 10.21 16.63
C VAL A 120 -3.99 11.34 16.89
N LYS A 121 -4.30 12.20 17.86
CA LYS A 121 -3.40 13.29 18.27
C LYS A 121 -2.62 12.89 19.51
N ASN A 122 -1.38 13.35 19.60
CA ASN A 122 -0.50 13.22 20.79
C ASN A 122 -0.10 11.80 21.19
N ARG A 123 -0.36 10.78 20.37
CA ARG A 123 0.15 9.41 20.53
C ARG A 123 0.26 8.70 19.18
N LEU A 124 0.81 7.49 19.18
CA LEU A 124 0.81 6.61 18.02
C LEU A 124 -0.58 5.97 17.86
N ALA A 125 -1.05 5.85 16.61
CA ALA A 125 -2.25 5.09 16.28
C ALA A 125 -1.97 3.58 16.37
N THR A 126 -2.94 2.81 16.85
CA THR A 126 -2.87 1.36 16.97
C THR A 126 -4.01 0.71 16.19
N GLU A 127 -4.02 -0.62 16.09
CA GLU A 127 -5.10 -1.38 15.44
C GLU A 127 -6.50 -1.15 16.05
N ALA A 128 -6.56 -0.67 17.30
CA ALA A 128 -7.81 -0.40 18.01
C ALA A 128 -8.45 0.94 17.60
N ASP A 129 -7.72 1.82 16.92
CA ASP A 129 -8.20 3.16 16.59
C ASP A 129 -9.18 3.13 15.39
N PRO A 130 -10.45 3.55 15.59
CA PRO A 130 -11.44 3.51 14.54
C PRO A 130 -11.14 4.58 13.47
N PHE A 131 -11.42 4.24 12.22
CA PHE A 131 -11.38 5.21 11.13
C PHE A 131 -12.29 6.40 11.43
N SER A 132 -11.78 7.62 11.24
CA SER A 132 -12.42 8.86 11.74
C SER A 132 -12.65 9.94 10.69
N LEU A 133 -12.31 9.68 9.41
CA LEU A 133 -12.44 10.68 8.34
C LEU A 133 -13.72 10.48 7.51
N PRO A 134 -14.41 11.55 7.12
CA PRO A 134 -15.55 11.47 6.21
C PRO A 134 -15.20 10.88 4.83
N PRO A 135 -16.13 10.15 4.17
CA PRO A 135 -15.90 9.52 2.86
C PRO A 135 -15.55 10.50 1.73
N ASP A 136 -16.10 11.71 1.77
CA ASP A 136 -15.86 12.79 0.80
C ASP A 136 -14.46 13.41 0.94
N ARG A 137 -13.88 13.35 2.14
CA ARG A 137 -12.51 13.83 2.40
C ARG A 137 -11.46 12.77 2.11
N PHE A 138 -11.74 11.50 2.39
CA PHE A 138 -10.77 10.43 2.21
C PHE A 138 -11.38 9.11 1.75
N ALA A 139 -11.87 9.10 0.51
CA ALA A 139 -12.51 7.93 -0.11
C ALA A 139 -11.63 6.67 -0.10
N TYR A 140 -10.30 6.81 -0.25
CA TYR A 140 -9.38 5.66 -0.19
C TYR A 140 -9.37 5.01 1.19
N GLY A 141 -9.10 5.77 2.25
CA GLY A 141 -9.12 5.26 3.63
C GLY A 141 -10.48 4.67 4.00
N HIS A 142 -11.56 5.35 3.60
CA HIS A 142 -12.93 4.85 3.82
C HIS A 142 -13.19 3.53 3.08
N SER A 143 -12.76 3.40 1.82
CA SER A 143 -12.89 2.15 1.06
C SER A 143 -12.13 0.98 1.70
N LYS A 144 -10.93 1.24 2.24
CA LYS A 144 -10.15 0.23 2.97
C LYS A 144 -10.84 -0.15 4.28
N TRP A 145 -11.37 0.82 5.02
CA TRP A 145 -12.14 0.56 6.24
C TRP A 145 -13.41 -0.27 5.99
N LEU A 146 -14.13 -0.02 4.89
CA LEU A 146 -15.29 -0.82 4.48
C LEU A 146 -14.89 -2.26 4.15
N ALA A 147 -13.79 -2.46 3.42
CA ALA A 147 -13.28 -3.80 3.12
C ALA A 147 -12.92 -4.57 4.40
N GLU A 148 -12.36 -3.90 5.41
CA GLU A 148 -12.11 -4.52 6.72
C GLU A 148 -13.38 -4.91 7.47
N GLN A 149 -14.49 -4.18 7.31
CA GLN A 149 -15.77 -4.60 7.88
C GLN A 149 -16.25 -5.91 7.24
N LEU A 150 -16.06 -6.07 5.93
CA LEU A 150 -16.36 -7.34 5.25
C LEU A 150 -15.51 -8.48 5.77
N VAL A 151 -14.21 -8.24 6.02
CA VAL A 151 -13.33 -9.24 6.60
C VAL A 151 -13.83 -9.68 7.98
N ARG A 152 -14.17 -8.73 8.85
CA ARG A 152 -14.72 -9.02 10.19
C ARG A 152 -16.02 -9.82 10.13
N GLU A 153 -16.93 -9.43 9.25
CA GLU A 153 -18.20 -10.14 9.03
C GLU A 153 -17.96 -11.58 8.57
N ARG A 154 -17.05 -11.79 7.62
CA ARG A 154 -16.70 -13.11 7.09
C ARG A 154 -15.96 -13.98 8.11
N ALA A 155 -15.02 -13.39 8.85
CA ALA A 155 -14.29 -14.09 9.91
C ALA A 155 -15.22 -14.53 11.05
N ALA A 156 -16.21 -13.72 11.41
CA ALA A 156 -17.25 -14.08 12.38
C ALA A 156 -18.11 -15.27 11.91
N ARG A 157 -18.19 -15.52 10.60
CA ARG A 157 -18.85 -16.69 9.99
C ARG A 157 -17.91 -17.90 9.82
N GLY A 158 -16.66 -17.81 10.27
CA GLY A 158 -15.69 -18.90 10.23
C GLY A 158 -14.71 -18.86 9.05
N GLN A 159 -14.78 -17.85 8.16
CA GLN A 159 -13.82 -17.75 7.06
C GLN A 159 -12.45 -17.29 7.57
N SER A 160 -11.39 -18.02 7.24
CA SER A 160 -10.02 -17.72 7.67
C SER A 160 -9.42 -16.57 6.86
N ILE A 161 -9.72 -15.34 7.26
CA ILE A 161 -9.19 -14.11 6.64
C ILE A 161 -8.44 -13.26 7.67
N THR A 162 -7.18 -12.95 7.41
CA THR A 162 -6.39 -12.01 8.22
C THR A 162 -6.11 -10.73 7.44
N MET A 163 -6.12 -9.58 8.12
CA MET A 163 -5.80 -8.28 7.53
C MET A 163 -4.37 -7.86 7.87
N VAL A 164 -3.67 -7.34 6.88
CA VAL A 164 -2.41 -6.62 7.08
C VAL A 164 -2.56 -5.19 6.60
N ASN A 165 -1.99 -4.24 7.34
CA ASN A 165 -2.17 -2.82 7.16
C ASN A 165 -0.81 -2.15 6.97
N PRO A 166 -0.22 -2.21 5.75
CA PRO A 166 1.02 -1.50 5.47
C PRO A 166 0.86 0.01 5.63
N THR A 167 1.91 0.66 6.12
CA THR A 167 2.06 2.12 6.15
C THR A 167 2.61 2.62 4.80
N GLY A 168 3.43 3.67 4.76
CA GLY A 168 4.08 4.12 3.53
C GLY A 168 5.13 3.10 3.08
N ILE A 169 4.86 2.34 2.02
CA ILE A 169 5.76 1.28 1.55
C ILE A 169 6.85 1.87 0.67
N ILE A 170 8.13 1.63 0.98
CA ILE A 170 9.26 2.02 0.14
C ILE A 170 10.07 0.79 -0.27
N GLY A 171 10.49 0.73 -1.53
CA GLY A 171 11.37 -0.33 -2.02
C GLY A 171 11.45 -0.41 -3.55
N PRO A 172 12.17 -1.42 -4.08
CA PRO A 172 12.30 -1.64 -5.53
C PRO A 172 10.99 -2.09 -6.19
N ARG A 173 10.91 -2.05 -7.53
CA ARG A 173 9.73 -2.41 -8.34
C ARG A 173 8.52 -1.46 -8.22
N ASP A 174 8.73 -0.24 -7.69
CA ASP A 174 7.70 0.82 -7.64
C ASP A 174 7.53 1.52 -9.02
N ILE A 175 6.98 0.80 -10.00
CA ILE A 175 6.81 1.30 -11.38
C ILE A 175 5.91 2.55 -11.50
N HIS A 176 5.07 2.81 -10.50
CA HIS A 176 4.11 3.93 -10.50
C HIS A 176 4.53 5.09 -9.61
N TRP A 177 5.72 5.01 -8.98
CA TRP A 177 6.27 6.02 -8.07
C TRP A 177 5.32 6.36 -6.92
N ILE A 178 4.69 5.35 -6.30
CA ILE A 178 3.69 5.53 -5.25
C ILE A 178 4.30 6.30 -4.06
N SER A 179 5.32 5.72 -3.43
CA SER A 179 6.05 6.37 -2.33
C SER A 179 7.47 6.75 -2.73
N GLY A 180 8.06 6.08 -3.73
CA GLY A 180 9.38 6.44 -4.25
C GLY A 180 9.40 7.75 -5.06
N SER A 181 8.25 8.38 -5.31
CA SER A 181 8.19 9.70 -5.98
C SER A 181 9.04 10.76 -5.29
N ILE A 182 9.23 10.68 -3.97
CA ILE A 182 10.11 11.59 -3.22
C ILE A 182 11.57 11.52 -3.69
N LEU A 183 12.09 10.32 -4.01
CA LEU A 183 13.45 10.14 -4.51
C LEU A 183 13.60 10.73 -5.91
N ARG A 184 12.58 10.55 -6.75
CA ARG A 184 12.54 11.08 -8.12
C ARG A 184 12.45 12.61 -8.13
N GLU A 185 11.60 13.20 -7.31
CA GLU A 185 11.49 14.66 -7.23
C GLU A 185 12.73 15.29 -6.57
N ALA A 186 13.39 14.58 -5.65
CA ALA A 186 14.70 14.97 -5.12
C ALA A 186 15.78 14.95 -6.22
N ALA A 187 15.84 13.89 -7.04
CA ALA A 187 16.77 13.79 -8.18
C ALA A 187 16.59 14.92 -9.21
N ARG A 188 15.36 15.42 -9.34
CA ARG A 188 15.03 16.57 -10.21
C ARG A 188 15.31 17.93 -9.59
N GLY A 189 15.75 17.99 -8.32
CA GLY A 189 15.95 19.24 -7.59
C GLY A 189 14.66 20.01 -7.30
N ARG A 190 13.50 19.34 -7.29
CA ARG A 190 12.17 19.97 -7.20
C ARG A 190 11.60 20.08 -5.78
N ILE A 191 12.41 19.86 -4.74
CA ILE A 191 11.98 19.91 -3.34
C ILE A 191 12.63 21.09 -2.62
N PRO A 192 12.12 22.33 -2.80
CA PRO A 192 12.69 23.52 -2.13
C PRO A 192 12.26 23.66 -0.67
N VAL A 193 11.13 23.03 -0.30
CA VAL A 193 10.50 23.16 1.03
C VAL A 193 10.02 21.81 1.56
N TYR A 194 9.90 21.68 2.88
CA TYR A 194 9.28 20.53 3.54
C TYR A 194 8.13 20.93 4.48
N PRO A 195 7.02 20.17 4.53
CA PRO A 195 5.94 20.38 5.50
C PRO A 195 6.33 19.89 6.90
N GLN A 196 5.61 20.33 7.94
CA GLN A 196 5.94 20.00 9.35
C GLN A 196 5.57 18.60 9.81
N GLY A 197 4.60 17.94 9.16
CA GLY A 197 4.06 16.66 9.64
C GLY A 197 5.02 15.50 9.53
N GLY A 198 4.48 14.29 9.62
CA GLY A 198 5.25 13.07 9.56
C GLY A 198 4.39 11.87 9.21
N VAL A 199 5.03 10.83 8.71
CA VAL A 199 4.38 9.59 8.30
C VAL A 199 5.25 8.40 8.73
N ASN A 200 4.62 7.24 8.92
CA ASN A 200 5.34 5.99 9.08
C ASN A 200 5.72 5.40 7.70
N PHE A 201 6.98 5.02 7.54
CA PHE A 201 7.45 4.28 6.37
C PHE A 201 7.90 2.88 6.75
N VAL A 202 7.66 1.93 5.85
CA VAL A 202 8.04 0.52 6.02
C VAL A 202 8.76 0.03 4.77
N ALA A 203 9.79 -0.78 4.96
CA ALA A 203 10.49 -1.43 3.88
C ALA A 203 9.59 -2.47 3.20
N VAL A 204 9.58 -2.52 1.87
CA VAL A 204 8.72 -3.46 1.14
C VAL A 204 9.02 -4.92 1.49
N GLN A 205 10.27 -5.26 1.83
CA GLN A 205 10.63 -6.63 2.22
C GLN A 205 9.98 -7.01 3.54
N ASP A 206 9.90 -6.09 4.50
CA ASP A 206 9.24 -6.32 5.78
C ASP A 206 7.73 -6.47 5.59
N VAL A 207 7.14 -5.70 4.67
CA VAL A 207 5.72 -5.88 4.29
C VAL A 207 5.50 -7.27 3.72
N VAL A 208 6.38 -7.75 2.83
CA VAL A 208 6.30 -9.11 2.26
C VAL A 208 6.44 -10.17 3.34
N ALA A 209 7.42 -10.03 4.24
CA ALA A 209 7.60 -10.93 5.39
C ALA A 209 6.34 -10.96 6.27
N GLY A 210 5.73 -9.80 6.55
CA GLY A 210 4.49 -9.70 7.31
C GLY A 210 3.30 -10.37 6.62
N HIS A 211 3.19 -10.33 5.28
CA HIS A 211 2.16 -11.07 4.55
C HIS A 211 2.36 -12.57 4.67
N ILE A 212 3.58 -13.06 4.47
CA ILE A 212 3.90 -14.49 4.57
C ILE A 212 3.66 -14.99 6.00
N ALA A 213 4.14 -14.26 7.01
CA ALA A 213 3.94 -14.60 8.41
C ALA A 213 2.45 -14.57 8.83
N ALA A 214 1.63 -13.70 8.22
CA ALA A 214 0.20 -13.67 8.47
C ALA A 214 -0.51 -14.97 8.03
N VAL A 215 0.06 -15.75 7.09
CA VAL A 215 -0.48 -17.07 6.75
C VAL A 215 -0.34 -18.05 7.92
N GLU A 216 0.76 -18.01 8.65
CA GLU A 216 1.02 -18.97 9.74
C GLU A 216 0.48 -18.47 11.08
N HIS A 217 0.72 -17.20 11.40
CA HIS A 217 0.47 -16.65 12.74
C HIS A 217 -0.72 -15.69 12.81
N GLY A 218 -1.19 -15.22 11.65
CA GLY A 218 -2.31 -14.28 11.58
C GLY A 218 -3.61 -14.90 12.09
N ARG A 219 -4.29 -14.20 13.01
CA ARG A 219 -5.62 -14.58 13.48
C ARG A 219 -6.72 -14.16 12.50
N PRO A 220 -7.79 -14.96 12.30
CA PRO A 220 -8.94 -14.55 11.51
C PRO A 220 -9.63 -13.31 12.08
N GLY A 221 -10.04 -12.37 11.22
CA GLY A 221 -10.74 -11.14 11.59
C GLY A 221 -9.85 -10.07 12.23
N GLU A 222 -8.60 -10.38 12.54
CA GLU A 222 -7.65 -9.46 13.13
C GLU A 222 -6.89 -8.67 12.07
N ARG A 223 -6.52 -7.44 12.43
CA ARG A 223 -5.65 -6.59 11.64
C ARG A 223 -4.28 -6.44 12.30
N TYR A 224 -3.26 -6.19 11.48
CA TYR A 224 -1.86 -6.02 11.88
C TYR A 224 -1.24 -4.84 11.13
N ILE A 225 -0.83 -3.79 11.85
CA ILE A 225 -0.13 -2.67 11.22
C ILE A 225 1.29 -3.10 10.87
N LEU A 226 1.61 -3.06 9.58
CA LEU A 226 2.95 -3.33 9.07
C LEU A 226 3.66 -1.99 8.86
N GLY A 227 4.24 -1.46 9.95
CA GLY A 227 5.00 -0.23 9.94
C GLY A 227 6.47 -0.44 10.26
N GLY A 228 7.29 0.50 9.81
CA GLY A 228 8.71 0.61 10.17
C GLY A 228 8.91 1.86 11.01
N GLU A 229 9.61 2.85 10.45
CA GLU A 229 10.02 4.04 11.19
C GLU A 229 9.00 5.18 11.07
N ASN A 230 8.67 5.80 12.21
CA ASN A 230 7.91 7.04 12.27
C ASN A 230 8.86 8.22 11.97
N LEU A 231 8.78 8.79 10.77
CA LEU A 231 9.66 9.87 10.33
C LEU A 231 8.87 11.17 10.19
N THR A 232 9.54 12.28 10.49
CA THR A 232 9.06 13.60 10.06
C THR A 232 9.25 13.75 8.54
N ASN A 233 8.45 14.61 7.92
CA ASN A 233 8.62 14.96 6.51
C ASN A 233 10.01 15.55 6.24
N ARG A 234 10.57 16.28 7.22
CA ARG A 234 11.95 16.76 7.18
C ARG A 234 12.96 15.62 7.09
N GLN A 235 12.92 14.67 8.03
CA GLN A 235 13.84 13.52 8.05
C GLN A 235 13.72 12.71 6.74
N THR A 236 12.50 12.51 6.26
CA THR A 236 12.24 11.77 5.02
C THR A 236 12.88 12.45 3.81
N ILE A 237 12.67 13.76 3.65
CA ILE A 237 13.22 14.52 2.51
C ILE A 237 14.75 14.65 2.63
N GLU A 238 15.28 14.92 3.83
CA GLU A 238 16.74 14.97 4.04
C GLU A 238 17.40 13.64 3.69
N MET A 239 16.80 12.51 4.10
CA MET A 239 17.26 11.16 3.76
C MET A 239 17.24 10.91 2.25
N ALA A 240 16.16 11.30 1.57
CA ALA A 240 16.07 11.20 0.11
C ALA A 240 17.14 12.04 -0.60
N CYS A 241 17.36 13.29 -0.16
CA CYS A 241 18.40 14.17 -0.72
C CYS A 241 19.81 13.60 -0.52
N GLU A 242 20.09 13.02 0.65
CA GLU A 242 21.38 12.37 0.93
C GLU A 242 21.65 11.17 0.02
N ILE A 243 20.65 10.30 -0.16
CA ILE A 243 20.75 9.11 -1.02
C ILE A 243 21.00 9.50 -2.48
N VAL A 244 20.29 10.52 -2.95
CA VAL A 244 20.38 11.02 -4.33
C VAL A 244 21.67 11.83 -4.56
N GLY A 245 22.25 12.42 -3.51
CA GLY A 245 23.44 13.28 -3.60
C GLY A 245 23.14 14.74 -3.96
N VAL A 246 21.97 15.26 -3.58
CA VAL A 246 21.54 16.65 -3.84
C VAL A 246 21.48 17.48 -2.55
N LYS A 247 21.39 18.81 -2.70
CA LYS A 247 21.29 19.73 -1.55
C LYS A 247 19.97 19.52 -0.81
N LYS A 248 20.06 19.48 0.52
CA LYS A 248 18.90 19.40 1.43
C LYS A 248 18.03 20.66 1.34
N PRO A 249 16.71 20.56 1.49
CA PRO A 249 15.84 21.73 1.60
C PRO A 249 16.19 22.53 2.86
N ARG A 250 16.23 23.86 2.75
CA ARG A 250 16.56 24.75 3.88
C ARG A 250 15.33 25.37 4.54
N PHE A 251 14.20 25.36 3.85
CA PHE A 251 13.01 26.10 4.25
C PHE A 251 11.88 25.16 4.63
N MET A 252 11.34 25.37 5.83
CA MET A 252 10.11 24.74 6.27
C MET A 252 8.93 25.48 5.64
N GLN A 253 7.98 24.74 5.08
CA GLN A 253 6.76 25.32 4.52
C GLN A 253 5.92 25.97 5.64
N PRO A 254 5.60 27.28 5.55
CA PRO A 254 4.76 27.93 6.56
C PRO A 254 3.33 27.37 6.53
N LYS A 255 2.75 27.07 7.71
CA LYS A 255 1.43 26.42 7.84
C LYS A 255 0.30 27.14 7.10
N TRP A 256 0.35 28.47 7.05
CA TRP A 256 -0.66 29.29 6.39
C TRP A 256 -0.70 29.09 4.86
N THR A 257 0.40 28.62 4.26
CA THR A 257 0.46 28.34 2.81
C THR A 257 -0.23 27.04 2.42
N ILE A 258 -0.36 26.08 3.34
CA ILE A 258 -0.93 24.75 3.08
C ILE A 258 -2.38 24.82 2.54
N PRO A 259 -3.33 25.55 3.17
CA PRO A 259 -4.69 25.64 2.62
C PRO A 259 -4.74 26.34 1.25
N ILE A 260 -3.85 27.32 1.01
CA ILE A 260 -3.75 28.02 -0.28
C ILE A 260 -3.24 27.07 -1.36
N ALA A 261 -2.15 26.35 -1.07
CA ALA A 261 -1.59 25.35 -1.99
C ALA A 261 -2.59 24.21 -2.26
N ALA A 262 -3.32 23.76 -1.23
CA ALA A 262 -4.35 22.75 -1.39
C ALA A 262 -5.49 23.24 -2.31
N ALA A 263 -6.00 24.47 -2.10
CA ALA A 263 -7.03 25.04 -2.95
C ALA A 263 -6.56 25.25 -4.39
N ALA A 264 -5.30 25.65 -4.60
CA ALA A 264 -4.70 25.77 -5.92
C ALA A 264 -4.58 24.41 -6.62
N LEU A 265 -4.17 23.35 -5.90
CA LEU A 265 -4.15 21.98 -6.41
C LEU A 265 -5.55 21.49 -6.76
N ASP A 266 -6.55 21.76 -5.92
CA ASP A 266 -7.96 21.39 -6.17
C ASP A 266 -8.50 22.11 -7.41
N LEU A 267 -8.15 23.39 -7.61
CA LEU A 267 -8.53 24.15 -8.81
C LEU A 267 -7.82 23.64 -10.07
N MET A 268 -6.51 23.40 -9.99
CA MET A 268 -5.73 22.83 -11.09
C MET A 268 -6.23 21.42 -11.46
N ALA A 269 -6.64 20.60 -10.48
CA ALA A 269 -7.22 19.29 -10.74
C ALA A 269 -8.52 19.37 -11.55
N LYS A 270 -9.30 20.45 -11.43
CA LYS A 270 -10.50 20.67 -12.28
C LYS A 270 -10.15 20.96 -13.73
N ILE A 271 -8.97 21.53 -14.00
CA ILE A 271 -8.51 21.92 -15.33
C ILE A 271 -7.71 20.79 -16.00
N VAL A 272 -6.75 20.22 -15.28
CA VAL A 272 -5.78 19.22 -15.79
C VAL A 272 -6.27 17.79 -15.55
N GLY A 273 -7.36 17.62 -14.79
CA GLY A 273 -7.87 16.33 -14.36
C GLY A 273 -7.00 15.71 -13.25
N PRO A 274 -7.19 14.42 -12.94
CA PRO A 274 -6.51 13.72 -11.84
C PRO A 274 -5.04 13.37 -12.15
N ARG A 275 -4.38 14.11 -13.04
CA ARG A 275 -3.00 13.85 -13.50
C ARG A 275 -1.92 14.43 -12.57
N LEU A 276 -2.32 15.26 -11.60
CA LEU A 276 -1.38 15.87 -10.66
C LEU A 276 -0.71 14.80 -9.77
N PRO A 277 0.57 14.98 -9.39
CA PRO A 277 1.27 14.06 -8.52
C PRO A 277 0.77 14.11 -7.07
N LEU A 278 0.06 15.18 -6.69
CA LEU A 278 -0.44 15.41 -5.34
C LEU A 278 -1.85 16.04 -5.40
N SER A 279 -2.77 15.60 -4.54
CA SER A 279 -4.11 16.21 -4.37
C SER A 279 -4.13 17.27 -3.26
N GLY A 280 -5.15 18.14 -3.26
CA GLY A 280 -5.34 19.11 -2.18
C GLY A 280 -5.55 18.46 -0.82
N GLU A 281 -6.22 17.31 -0.74
CA GLU A 281 -6.36 16.55 0.51
C GLU A 281 -5.02 15.97 0.99
N GLN A 282 -4.19 15.43 0.11
CA GLN A 282 -2.83 15.01 0.49
C GLN A 282 -2.02 16.21 1.02
N MET A 283 -2.14 17.38 0.38
CA MET A 283 -1.53 18.62 0.87
C MET A 283 -2.03 18.97 2.28
N ARG A 284 -3.33 18.87 2.55
CA ARG A 284 -3.91 19.13 3.89
C ARG A 284 -3.42 18.14 4.94
N LEU A 285 -3.20 16.88 4.58
CA LEU A 285 -2.71 15.83 5.49
C LEU A 285 -1.20 15.96 5.79
N THR A 286 -0.41 16.65 4.96
CA THR A 286 1.04 16.80 5.18
C THR A 286 1.42 17.54 6.47
N LYS A 287 0.47 18.24 7.11
CA LYS A 287 0.69 18.91 8.40
C LYS A 287 0.46 17.98 9.60
N GLU A 288 -0.20 16.84 9.39
CA GLU A 288 -0.53 15.90 10.44
C GLU A 288 0.64 14.92 10.69
N PHE A 289 0.72 14.39 11.91
CA PHE A 289 1.66 13.33 12.27
C PHE A 289 0.92 12.00 12.22
N ILE A 290 0.99 11.33 11.07
CA ILE A 290 0.33 10.05 10.82
C ILE A 290 1.30 8.93 11.19
N TRP A 291 1.47 8.76 12.50
CA TRP A 291 2.38 7.78 13.08
C TRP A 291 1.63 6.60 13.68
N PHE A 292 2.25 5.43 13.62
CA PHE A 292 1.64 4.17 14.03
C PHE A 292 2.54 3.40 14.99
N ASP A 293 1.92 2.61 15.86
CA ASP A 293 2.55 1.57 16.65
C ASP A 293 2.39 0.24 15.91
N SER A 294 3.51 -0.40 15.60
CA SER A 294 3.56 -1.71 14.91
C SER A 294 3.94 -2.86 15.84
N SER A 295 3.92 -2.63 17.16
CA SER A 295 4.36 -3.61 18.17
C SER A 295 3.54 -4.90 18.14
N LYS A 296 2.26 -4.84 17.75
CA LYS A 296 1.42 -6.04 17.60
C LYS A 296 1.97 -6.96 16.50
N ALA A 297 2.26 -6.42 15.31
CA ALA A 297 2.83 -7.19 14.21
C ALA A 297 4.24 -7.70 14.53
N GLN A 298 5.05 -6.93 15.26
CA GLN A 298 6.36 -7.39 15.73
C GLN A 298 6.25 -8.59 16.67
N ARG A 299 5.34 -8.53 17.66
CA ARG A 299 5.16 -9.62 18.64
C ARG A 299 4.50 -10.87 18.06
N GLU A 300 3.51 -10.69 17.21
CA GLU A 300 2.65 -11.81 16.77
C GLU A 300 3.02 -12.37 15.40
N LEU A 301 3.60 -11.55 14.51
CA LEU A 301 4.01 -11.96 13.16
C LEU A 301 5.54 -12.00 12.99
N ASN A 302 6.31 -11.71 14.05
CA ASN A 302 7.76 -11.56 13.98
C ASN A 302 8.18 -10.56 12.89
N LEU A 303 7.45 -9.45 12.75
CA LEU A 303 7.70 -8.46 11.72
C LEU A 303 9.14 -7.93 11.81
N PRO A 304 9.96 -8.04 10.74
CA PRO A 304 11.29 -7.46 10.73
C PRO A 304 11.26 -5.93 10.82
N HIS A 305 12.41 -5.33 11.14
CA HIS A 305 12.57 -3.89 11.25
C HIS A 305 13.77 -3.41 10.43
N THR A 306 13.66 -3.51 9.11
CA THR A 306 14.64 -3.00 8.16
C THR A 306 14.61 -1.47 8.17
N PRO A 307 15.74 -0.78 8.38
CA PRO A 307 15.78 0.68 8.38
C PRO A 307 15.26 1.28 7.07
N VAL A 308 14.45 2.34 7.13
CA VAL A 308 13.83 2.96 5.94
C VAL A 308 14.89 3.48 4.97
N ARG A 309 16.05 3.89 5.49
CA ARG A 309 17.21 4.30 4.67
C ARG A 309 17.67 3.21 3.71
N VAL A 310 17.69 1.95 4.14
CA VAL A 310 18.10 0.81 3.30
C VAL A 310 17.08 0.61 2.19
N ALA A 311 15.79 0.65 2.53
CA ALA A 311 14.70 0.52 1.56
C ALA A 311 14.69 1.66 0.53
N MET A 312 14.93 2.91 0.98
CA MET A 312 15.08 4.06 0.09
C MET A 312 16.27 3.93 -0.85
N GLN A 313 17.41 3.44 -0.35
CA GLN A 313 18.59 3.21 -1.19
C GLN A 313 18.30 2.17 -2.28
N GLN A 314 17.70 1.03 -1.91
CA GLN A 314 17.32 -0.01 -2.87
C GLN A 314 16.29 0.48 -3.89
N CYS A 315 15.34 1.33 -3.46
CA CYS A 315 14.39 1.98 -4.36
C CYS A 315 15.10 2.89 -5.37
N TYR A 316 16.05 3.72 -4.91
CA TYR A 316 16.85 4.59 -5.75
C TYR A 316 17.72 3.83 -6.75
N ASP A 317 18.42 2.80 -6.28
CA ASP A 317 19.28 1.95 -7.12
C ASP A 317 18.45 1.26 -8.21
N TRP A 318 17.26 0.78 -7.86
CA TRP A 318 16.33 0.20 -8.83
C TRP A 318 15.84 1.24 -9.85
N TYR A 319 15.50 2.46 -9.43
CA TYR A 319 15.14 3.52 -10.38
C TYR A 319 16.28 3.88 -11.32
N LYS A 320 17.52 3.94 -10.82
CA LYS A 320 18.70 4.21 -11.62
C LYS A 320 18.93 3.10 -12.66
N ALA A 321 18.85 1.83 -12.24
CA ALA A 321 19.05 0.68 -13.11
C ALA A 321 18.00 0.56 -14.23
N ASN A 322 16.80 1.09 -14.03
CA ASN A 322 15.68 1.01 -14.98
C ASN A 322 15.36 2.34 -15.68
N GLY A 323 16.18 3.38 -15.51
CA GLY A 323 16.02 4.66 -16.21
C GLY A 323 14.82 5.50 -15.79
N TYR A 324 14.41 5.43 -14.51
CA TYR A 324 13.22 6.14 -14.00
C TYR A 324 13.49 7.51 -13.35
N LEU A 325 14.76 7.89 -13.15
CA LEU A 325 15.18 9.14 -12.51
C LEU A 325 15.12 10.34 -13.47
#